data_AF-D0MI08-F1
#
_entry.id   AF-D0MI08-F1
#
_cell.length_a   1.000
_cell.length_b   1.000
_cell.length_c   1.000
_cell.angle_alpha   90.00
_cell.angle_beta   90.00
_cell.angle_gamma   90.00
#
_symmetry.space_group_name_H-M   'P 1'
#
loop_
_entity.id
_entity.type
_entity.pdbx_description
1 polymer ?
#
loop_
_entity_poly.entity_id
_entity_poly.type
_entity_poly.pdbx_seq_one_letter_code
_entity_poly.pdbx_strand_id
1 'polypeptide(L)' 'MRMRVRAEDVCLMMQHVFNAAIALLKDSEQLSEEVSLVRTARLAALQRSLEDVVTIYKAYEEDQQQRFRS' A
#
# COMPACT_ATOMS: atom_id res chain seq x y z
N MET A 1 -11.03 0.40 22.55
CA MET A 1 -9.58 0.13 22.45
C MET A 1 -9.05 0.88 21.24
N ARG A 2 -8.13 1.84 21.39
CA ARG A 2 -7.41 2.40 20.23
C ARG A 2 -6.39 1.35 19.80
N MET A 3 -6.55 0.80 18.61
CA MET A 3 -5.62 -0.15 18.02
C MET A 3 -4.29 0.59 17.81
N ARG A 4 -3.22 0.17 18.49
CA ARG A 4 -1.90 0.79 18.36
C ARG A 4 -1.20 0.20 17.15
N VAL A 5 -0.91 1.03 16.16
CA VAL A 5 -0.15 0.66 14.96
C VAL A 5 1.34 0.59 15.31
N ARG A 6 1.99 -0.56 15.07
CA ARG A 6 3.43 -0.73 15.28
C ARG A 6 4.20 -0.43 14.00
N ALA A 7 5.47 -0.06 14.14
CA ALA A 7 6.36 0.13 12.98
C ALA A 7 6.49 -1.15 12.12
N GLU A 8 6.41 -2.32 12.76
CA GLU A 8 6.41 -3.64 12.09
C GLU A 8 5.20 -3.81 11.15
N ASP A 9 4.02 -3.36 11.57
CA ASP A 9 2.79 -3.41 10.75
C ASP A 9 2.94 -2.54 9.50
N VAL A 10 3.57 -1.37 9.63
CA VAL A 10 3.85 -0.45 8.51
C VAL A 10 4.86 -1.07 7.54
N CYS A 11 5.93 -1.67 8.04
CA CYS A 11 6.96 -2.33 7.21
C CYS A 11 6.38 -3.52 6.44
N LEU A 12 5.58 -4.38 7.07
CA LEU A 12 4.92 -5.52 6.42
C LEU A 12 3.98 -5.05 5.31
N MET A 13 3.18 -4.02 5.59
CA MET A 13 2.27 -3.44 4.60
C MET A 13 3.01 -2.83 3.40
N MET A 14 4.10 -2.09 3.64
CA MET A 14 4.96 -1.53 2.58
C MET A 14 5.55 -2.63 1.70
N GLN A 15 6.01 -3.73 2.31
CA GLN A 15 6.54 -4.88 1.58
C GLN A 15 5.49 -5.52 0.65
N HIS A 16 4.25 -5.68 1.12
CA HIS A 16 3.15 -6.20 0.29
C HIS A 16 2.83 -5.30 -0.90
N VAL A 17 2.81 -3.98 -0.68
CA VAL A 17 2.54 -3.00 -1.75
C VAL A 17 3.65 -2.99 -2.79
N PHE A 18 4.92 -3.01 -2.38
CA PHE A 18 6.04 -3.08 -3.33
C PHE A 18 6.04 -4.38 -4.13
N ASN A 19 5.74 -5.52 -3.50
CA ASN A 19 5.63 -6.80 -4.22
C ASN A 19 4.49 -6.79 -5.25
N ALA A 20 3.34 -6.20 -4.91
CA ALA A 20 2.22 -6.05 -5.85
C ALA A 20 2.58 -5.12 -7.03
N ALA A 21 3.29 -4.03 -6.78
CA ALA A 21 3.78 -3.12 -7.83
C ALA A 21 4.78 -3.80 -8.77
N ILE A 22 5.73 -4.57 -8.22
CA ILE A 22 6.72 -5.32 -9.01
C ILE A 22 6.03 -6.38 -9.89
N ALA A 23 5.04 -7.11 -9.36
CA ALA A 23 4.27 -8.08 -10.15
C ALA A 23 3.53 -7.40 -11.31
N LEU A 24 2.91 -6.24 -11.06
CA LEU A 24 2.25 -5.43 -12.08
C LEU A 24 3.20 -4.93 -13.18
N LEU A 25 4.41 -4.51 -12.82
CA LEU A 25 5.43 -4.07 -13.78
C LEU A 25 5.94 -5.23 -14.63
N LYS A 26 6.24 -6.38 -14.03
CA LYS A 26 6.69 -7.57 -14.76
C LYS A 26 5.64 -8.08 -15.74
N ASP A 27 4.37 -8.07 -15.35
CA ASP A 27 3.26 -8.47 -16.22
C ASP A 27 3.02 -7.47 -17.37
N SER A 28 3.51 -6.22 -17.24
CA SER A 28 3.37 -5.19 -18.27
C SER A 28 4.42 -5.27 -19.39
N GLU A 29 5.56 -5.93 -19.16
CA GLU A 29 6.62 -6.12 -20.17
C GLU A 29 6.29 -7.20 -21.21
N GLN A 30 5.26 -8.02 -20.99
CA GLN A 30 5.02 -9.24 -21.79
C GLN A 30 3.83 -9.21 -22.78
N LEU A 31 2.94 -8.21 -22.83
CA LEU A 31 1.64 -8.39 -23.55
C LEU A 31 1.11 -7.17 -24.33
N SER A 32 0.46 -7.48 -25.48
CA SER A 32 -0.17 -6.56 -26.44
C SER A 32 -1.48 -5.92 -25.94
N GLU A 33 -2.08 -5.04 -26.75
CA GLU A 33 -3.22 -4.15 -26.44
C GLU A 33 -4.49 -4.82 -25.86
N GLU A 34 -4.66 -6.14 -25.95
CA GLU A 34 -5.90 -6.84 -25.58
C GLU A 34 -6.15 -7.08 -24.07
N VAL A 35 -5.22 -6.71 -23.17
CA VAL A 35 -5.37 -6.99 -21.71
C VAL A 35 -5.72 -5.75 -20.88
N SER A 36 -6.45 -4.80 -21.47
CA SER A 36 -6.73 -3.49 -20.87
C SER A 36 -7.59 -3.55 -19.58
N LEU A 37 -8.63 -4.38 -19.53
CA LEU A 37 -9.55 -4.47 -18.39
C LEU A 37 -8.91 -5.11 -17.14
N VAL A 38 -8.20 -6.22 -17.30
CA VAL A 38 -7.51 -6.90 -16.18
C VAL A 38 -6.38 -6.01 -15.65
N ARG A 39 -5.66 -5.30 -16.53
CA ARG A 39 -4.65 -4.31 -16.14
C ARG A 39 -5.26 -3.16 -15.35
N THR A 40 -6.40 -2.63 -15.80
CA THR A 40 -7.12 -1.55 -15.11
C THR A 40 -7.57 -1.99 -13.72
N ALA A 41 -8.11 -3.20 -13.59
CA ALA A 41 -8.51 -3.75 -12.29
C ALA A 41 -7.32 -3.93 -11.34
N ARG A 42 -6.18 -4.44 -11.84
CA ARG A 42 -4.96 -4.63 -11.03
C ARG A 42 -4.32 -3.29 -10.63
N LEU A 43 -4.28 -2.31 -11.53
CA LEU A 43 -3.83 -0.95 -11.23
C LEU A 43 -4.72 -0.28 -10.17
N ALA A 44 -6.05 -0.42 -10.29
CA ALA A 44 -6.99 0.10 -9.31
C ALA A 44 -6.86 -0.59 -7.94
N ALA A 45 -6.49 -1.87 -7.91
CA ALA A 45 -6.20 -2.58 -6.67
C ALA A 45 -4.89 -2.10 -6.03
N LEU A 46 -3.82 -1.91 -6.82
CA LEU A 46 -2.56 -1.35 -6.34
C LEU A 46 -2.72 0.08 -5.82
N GLN A 47 -3.49 0.91 -6.52
CA GLN A 47 -3.80 2.27 -6.08
C GLN A 47 -4.48 2.26 -4.72
N ARG A 48 -5.49 1.40 -4.52
CA ARG A 48 -6.14 1.25 -3.20
C ARG A 48 -5.17 0.82 -2.12
N SER A 49 -4.30 -0.16 -2.39
CA SER A 49 -3.30 -0.58 -1.40
C SER A 49 -2.29 0.52 -1.07
N LEU A 50 -1.94 1.39 -2.02
CA LEU A 50 -1.11 2.57 -1.76
C LEU A 50 -1.84 3.62 -0.90
N GLU A 51 -3.14 3.84 -1.15
CA GLU A 51 -3.98 4.73 -0.34
C GLU A 51 -4.14 4.22 1.10
N ASP A 52 -4.29 2.90 1.29
CA ASP A 52 -4.32 2.26 2.61
C ASP A 52 -2.99 2.46 3.35
N VAL A 53 -1.85 2.35 2.65
CA VAL A 53 -0.52 2.63 3.22
C VAL A 53 -0.42 4.04 3.76
N VAL A 54 -0.83 5.04 2.96
CA VAL A 54 -0.78 6.44 3.36
C VAL A 54 -1.67 6.69 4.58
N THR A 55 -2.85 6.05 4.62
CA THR A 55 -3.79 6.18 5.75
C THR A 55 -3.20 5.62 7.04
N ILE A 56 -2.62 4.41 6.97
CA ILE A 56 -2.00 3.76 8.13
C ILE A 56 -0.75 4.52 8.60
N TYR A 57 0.05 5.05 7.68
CA TYR A 57 1.20 5.89 8.03
C TYR A 57 0.80 7.16 8.76
N LYS A 58 -0.24 7.87 8.29
CA LYS A 58 -0.77 9.05 8.99
C LYS A 58 -1.27 8.71 10.39
N ALA A 59 -1.99 7.61 10.55
CA ALA A 59 -2.44 7.15 11.86
C ALA A 59 -1.27 6.85 12.81
N TYR A 60 -0.17 6.30 12.27
CA TYR A 60 1.07 6.11 13.03
C TYR A 60 1.72 7.44 13.44
N GLU A 61 1.85 8.41 12.53
CA GLU A 61 2.38 9.74 12.86
C GLU A 61 1.55 10.44 13.94
N GLU A 62 0.22 10.36 13.86
CA GLU A 62 -0.69 10.92 14.86
C GLU A 62 -0.52 10.25 16.24
N ASP A 63 -0.35 8.92 16.30
CA ASP A 63 -0.05 8.22 17.56
C ASP A 63 1.31 8.64 18.15
N GLN A 64 2.33 8.83 17.30
CA GLN A 64 3.64 9.31 17.75
C GLN A 64 3.57 10.75 18.29
N GLN A 65 2.92 11.67 17.58
CA GLN A 65 2.77 13.05 18.03
C GLN A 65 2.00 13.17 19.35
N GLN A 66 0.97 12.33 19.57
CA GLN A 66 0.25 12.29 20.84
C GLN A 66 1.15 11.84 21.99
N ARG A 67 2.09 10.90 21.76
CA ARG A 67 3.07 10.46 22.78
C ARG A 67 4.10 11.52 23.14
N PHE A 68 4.54 12.34 22.19
CA PHE A 68 5.48 13.43 22.47
C PHE A 68 4.83 14.63 23.18
N ARG A 69 3.49 14.71 23.20
CA ARG A 69 2.73 15.79 23.86
C ARG A 69 2.19 15.41 25.24
N SER A 70 2.34 14.15 25.66
CA SER A 70 1.93 13.61 26.97
C SER A 70 3.14 13.29 27.83
#